data_AF-A0A0P0VRQ3-F1
#
_entry.id   AF-A0A0P0VRQ3-F1
#
_cell.length_a   1.000
_cell.length_b   1.000
_cell.length_c   1.000
_cell.angle_alpha   90.00
_cell.angle_beta   90.00
_cell.angle_gamma   90.00
#
_symmetry.space_group_name_H-M   'P 1'
#
loop_
_entity.id
_entity.type
_entity.pdbx_description
1 polymer ?
#
loop_
_entity_poly.entity_id
_entity_poly.type
_entity_poly.pdbx_seq_one_letter_code
_entity_poly.pdbx_strand_id
1 'polypeptide(L)'
;EDLRAAARRIEQLKAESTMNAAGLRRCIEEKETMVSAYNDLSSHSTKLERECTLYERDLERAMESCDDLAKENDEMRARLNDHTTLSALTTQVEALHKDKENLRINLNKAEEEVKLLFEENKILDEENKKLLALLEKERQHRSERKHSSSASTTKHKRKSSSLKDTSPVGRTIDFNGADSSSRHPLSPLPPNSPDYRAHKK
;
A
#
# COMPACT_ATOMS: atom_id res chain seq x y z
N GLU A 1 126.00 -30.96 11.71
CA GLU A 1 124.81 -30.93 10.84
C GLU A 1 123.54 -30.56 11.60
N ASP A 2 123.48 -30.88 12.90
CA ASP A 2 122.38 -30.60 13.83
C ASP A 2 121.89 -29.16 13.83
N LEU A 3 122.79 -28.17 13.82
CA LEU A 3 122.40 -26.75 13.77
C LEU A 3 121.57 -26.42 12.50
N ARG A 4 121.92 -27.00 11.35
CA ARG A 4 121.14 -26.80 10.11
C ARG A 4 119.79 -27.50 10.20
N ALA A 5 119.73 -28.69 10.80
CA ALA A 5 118.47 -29.40 11.01
C ALA A 5 117.53 -28.64 11.97
N ALA A 6 118.06 -28.13 13.08
CA ALA A 6 117.33 -27.31 14.04
C ALA A 6 116.82 -26.01 13.40
N ALA A 7 117.66 -25.30 12.64
CA ALA A 7 117.26 -24.09 11.92
C ALA A 7 116.12 -24.37 10.93
N ARG A 8 116.20 -25.46 10.15
CA ARG A 8 115.09 -25.88 9.26
C ARG A 8 113.81 -26.17 10.03
N ARG A 9 113.89 -26.82 11.20
CA ARG A 9 112.70 -27.10 12.01
C ARG A 9 112.08 -25.83 12.58
N ILE A 10 112.90 -24.87 13.01
CA ILE A 10 112.43 -23.56 13.47
C ILE A 10 111.69 -22.83 12.34
N GLU A 11 112.26 -22.79 11.14
CA GLU A 11 111.60 -22.14 9.99
C GLU A 11 110.30 -22.83 9.60
N GLN A 12 110.23 -24.17 9.65
CA GLN A 12 108.99 -24.91 9.46
C GLN A 12 107.93 -24.55 10.52
N LEU A 13 108.31 -24.51 11.80
CA LEU A 13 107.40 -24.14 12.89
C LEU A 13 106.90 -22.71 12.77
N LYS A 14 107.76 -21.77 12.34
CA LYS A 14 107.36 -20.40 12.06
C LYS A 14 106.37 -20.34 10.91
N ALA A 15 106.65 -21.02 9.78
CA ALA A 15 105.74 -21.08 8.65
C ALA A 15 104.37 -21.67 9.06
N GLU A 16 104.37 -22.78 9.79
CA GLU A 16 103.16 -23.40 10.34
C GLU A 16 102.38 -22.45 11.26
N SER A 17 103.06 -21.79 12.19
CA SER A 17 102.45 -20.79 13.07
C SER A 17 101.84 -19.62 12.31
N THR A 18 102.48 -19.14 11.24
CA THR A 18 101.95 -18.04 10.42
C THR A 18 100.71 -18.46 9.62
N MET A 19 100.71 -19.67 9.05
CA MET A 19 99.57 -20.23 8.35
C MET A 19 98.37 -20.44 9.29
N ASN A 20 98.62 -20.98 10.50
CA ASN A 20 97.59 -21.16 11.51
C ASN A 20 96.97 -19.82 11.93
N ALA A 21 97.79 -18.80 12.18
CA ALA A 21 97.31 -17.46 12.52
C ALA A 21 96.48 -16.83 11.39
N ALA A 22 96.87 -17.03 10.13
CA ALA A 22 96.10 -16.57 8.97
C ALA A 22 94.78 -17.33 8.83
N GLY A 23 94.77 -18.65 9.05
CA GLY A 23 93.56 -19.46 9.04
C GLY A 23 92.57 -19.06 10.13
N LEU A 24 93.06 -18.77 11.34
CA LEU A 24 92.23 -18.29 12.45
C LEU A 24 91.60 -16.92 12.14
N ARG A 25 92.36 -15.97 11.58
CA ARG A 25 91.81 -14.65 11.17
C ARG A 25 90.68 -14.80 10.16
N ARG A 26 90.90 -15.59 9.10
CA ARG A 26 89.87 -15.86 8.09
C ARG A 26 88.63 -16.51 8.70
N CYS A 27 88.79 -17.48 9.60
CA CYS A 27 87.67 -18.12 10.28
C CYS A 27 86.87 -17.14 11.16
N ILE A 28 87.55 -16.18 11.80
CA ILE A 28 86.88 -15.12 12.58
C ILE A 28 86.08 -14.20 11.66
N GLU A 29 86.68 -13.73 10.57
CA GLU A 29 86.01 -12.87 9.58
C GLU A 29 84.79 -13.57 8.95
N GLU A 30 84.91 -14.85 8.59
CA GLU A 30 83.80 -15.68 8.11
C GLU A 30 82.69 -15.82 9.17
N LYS A 31 83.05 -15.96 10.45
CA LYS A 31 82.07 -16.02 11.54
C LYS A 31 81.35 -14.68 11.73
N GLU A 32 82.07 -13.56 11.68
CA GLU A 32 81.50 -12.21 11.83
C GLU A 32 80.56 -11.85 10.69
N THR A 33 80.91 -12.20 9.45
CA THR A 33 80.03 -12.04 8.29
C THR A 33 78.78 -12.91 8.40
N MET A 34 78.91 -14.16 8.88
CA MET A 34 77.78 -15.05 9.11
C MET A 34 76.83 -14.52 10.19
N VAL A 35 77.36 -13.98 11.29
CA VAL A 35 76.55 -13.33 12.34
C VAL A 35 75.80 -12.12 11.79
N SER A 36 76.46 -11.30 10.98
CA SER A 36 75.81 -10.14 10.35
C SER A 36 74.66 -10.57 9.43
N ALA A 37 74.89 -11.56 8.56
CA ALA A 37 73.84 -12.10 7.69
C ALA A 37 72.67 -12.71 8.47
N TYR A 38 72.95 -13.37 9.60
CA TYR A 38 71.90 -13.88 10.48
C TYR A 38 71.06 -12.76 11.11
N ASN A 39 71.68 -11.67 11.56
CA ASN A 39 70.98 -10.52 12.12
C ASN A 39 70.10 -9.82 11.08
N ASP A 40 70.59 -9.71 9.83
CA ASP A 40 69.81 -9.15 8.71
C ASP A 40 68.60 -10.03 8.39
N LEU A 41 68.80 -11.36 8.31
CA LEU A 41 67.73 -12.31 8.07
C LEU A 41 66.69 -12.31 9.21
N SER A 42 67.14 -12.23 10.46
CA SER A 42 66.26 -12.12 11.62
C SER A 42 65.43 -10.83 11.56
N SER A 43 66.07 -9.70 11.26
CA SER A 43 65.38 -8.41 11.08
C SER A 43 64.33 -8.49 9.96
N HIS A 44 64.68 -9.10 8.83
CA HIS A 44 63.76 -9.34 7.72
C HIS A 44 62.59 -10.25 8.10
N SER A 45 62.84 -11.34 8.85
CA SER A 45 61.78 -12.24 9.35
C SER A 45 60.76 -11.46 10.18
N THR A 46 61.23 -10.66 11.15
CA THR A 46 60.32 -9.86 11.97
C THR A 46 59.54 -8.84 11.17
N LYS A 47 60.09 -8.30 10.07
CA LYS A 47 59.38 -7.38 9.19
C LYS A 47 58.26 -8.09 8.44
N LEU A 48 58.57 -9.25 7.85
CA LEU A 48 57.59 -10.05 7.12
C LEU A 48 56.47 -10.55 8.02
N GLU A 49 56.78 -10.98 9.25
CA GLU A 49 55.78 -11.35 10.25
C GLU A 49 54.80 -10.19 10.52
N ARG A 50 55.29 -8.96 10.68
CA ARG A 50 54.43 -7.78 10.85
C ARG A 50 53.55 -7.53 9.61
N GLU A 51 54.11 -7.65 8.41
CA GLU A 51 53.34 -7.50 7.17
C GLU A 51 52.24 -8.57 7.05
N CYS A 52 52.53 -9.83 7.39
CA CYS A 52 51.53 -10.90 7.43
C CYS A 52 50.38 -10.55 8.38
N THR A 53 50.66 -10.08 9.60
CA THR A 53 49.61 -9.70 10.55
C THR A 53 48.74 -8.54 10.06
N LEU A 54 49.31 -7.62 9.28
CA LEU A 54 48.55 -6.52 8.68
C LEU A 54 47.62 -7.03 7.57
N TYR A 55 48.12 -7.92 6.70
CA TYR A 55 47.30 -8.53 5.65
C TYR A 55 46.18 -9.42 6.22
N GLU A 56 46.44 -10.16 7.28
CA GLU A 56 45.42 -10.94 7.99
C GLU A 56 44.30 -10.04 8.50
N ARG A 57 44.65 -8.95 9.20
CA ARG A 57 43.67 -7.98 9.71
C ARG A 57 42.88 -7.30 8.60
N ASP A 58 43.53 -6.94 7.50
CA ASP A 58 42.86 -6.29 6.37
C ASP A 58 41.91 -7.26 5.65
N LEU A 59 42.27 -8.56 5.59
CA LEU A 59 41.38 -9.62 5.11
C LEU A 59 40.17 -9.81 6.03
N GLU A 60 40.37 -9.86 7.35
CA GLU A 60 39.29 -9.93 8.34
C GLU A 60 38.30 -8.77 8.17
N ARG A 61 38.80 -7.53 8.06
CA ARG A 61 37.97 -6.35 7.81
C ARG A 61 37.21 -6.43 6.49
N ALA A 62 37.83 -6.95 5.43
CA ALA A 62 37.17 -7.13 4.15
C ALA A 62 36.04 -8.17 4.25
N MET A 63 36.23 -9.24 5.03
CA MET A 63 35.19 -10.23 5.29
C MET A 63 34.03 -9.64 6.09
N GLU A 64 34.29 -8.89 7.16
CA GLU A 64 33.26 -8.19 7.95
C GLU A 64 32.41 -7.26 7.06
N SER A 65 33.06 -6.51 6.16
CA SER A 65 32.34 -5.64 5.23
C SER A 65 31.48 -6.41 4.22
N CYS A 66 31.91 -7.61 3.80
CA CYS A 66 31.11 -8.47 2.93
C CYS A 66 29.88 -9.00 3.67
N ASP A 67 30.01 -9.36 4.95
CA ASP A 67 28.91 -9.82 5.79
C ASP A 67 27.87 -8.71 6.02
N ASP A 68 28.32 -7.48 6.28
CA ASP A 68 27.46 -6.31 6.40
C ASP A 68 26.67 -6.03 5.10
N LEU A 69 27.35 -6.07 3.95
CA LEU A 69 26.71 -5.91 2.64
C LEU A 69 25.71 -7.03 2.34
N ALA A 70 26.03 -8.28 2.72
CA ALA A 70 25.11 -9.40 2.57
C ALA A 70 23.84 -9.18 3.38
N LYS A 71 23.98 -8.74 4.63
CA LYS A 71 22.84 -8.41 5.50
C LYS A 71 21.99 -7.27 4.93
N GLU A 72 22.61 -6.19 4.46
CA GLU A 72 21.88 -5.08 3.83
C GLU A 72 21.12 -5.57 2.57
N ASN A 73 21.73 -6.44 1.76
CA ASN A 73 21.08 -7.01 0.59
C ASN A 73 19.84 -7.82 0.97
N ASP A 74 19.93 -8.64 2.02
CA ASP A 74 18.82 -9.44 2.51
C ASP A 74 17.69 -8.58 3.09
N GLU A 75 18.02 -7.51 3.82
CA GLU A 75 17.03 -6.53 4.29
C GLU A 75 16.31 -5.83 3.13
N MET A 76 17.05 -5.43 2.09
CA MET A 76 16.47 -4.80 0.91
C MET A 76 15.58 -5.76 0.13
N ARG A 77 15.98 -7.04 0.00
CA ARG A 77 15.13 -8.09 -0.58
C ARG A 77 13.87 -8.32 0.25
N ALA A 78 13.98 -8.34 1.58
CA ALA A 78 12.83 -8.47 2.46
C ALA A 78 11.83 -7.32 2.29
N ARG A 79 12.32 -6.07 2.20
CA ARG A 79 11.48 -4.88 1.93
C ARG A 79 10.84 -4.93 0.54
N LEU A 80 11.59 -5.35 -0.48
CA LEU A 80 11.05 -5.49 -1.84
C LEU A 80 9.99 -6.59 -1.92
N ASN A 81 10.20 -7.68 -1.19
CA ASN A 81 9.28 -8.81 -1.09
C ASN A 81 8.14 -8.57 -0.08
N ASP A 82 8.03 -7.38 0.52
CA ASP A 82 6.87 -6.96 1.30
C ASP A 82 5.67 -6.70 0.36
N HIS A 83 5.23 -7.80 -0.25
CA HIS A 83 4.11 -7.92 -1.17
C HIS A 83 2.77 -7.59 -0.47
N THR A 84 2.76 -7.51 0.85
CA THR A 84 1.56 -7.18 1.63
C THR A 84 1.05 -5.80 1.26
N THR A 85 1.94 -4.81 1.13
CA THR A 85 1.56 -3.44 0.76
C THR A 85 1.04 -3.35 -0.68
N LEU A 86 1.73 -3.99 -1.64
CA LEU A 86 1.33 -4.01 -3.05
C LEU A 86 0.02 -4.77 -3.27
N SER A 87 -0.18 -5.91 -2.58
CA SER A 87 -1.42 -6.67 -2.67
C SER A 87 -2.59 -5.92 -2.05
N ALA A 88 -2.40 -5.29 -0.89
CA ALA A 88 -3.41 -4.44 -0.27
C ALA A 88 -3.82 -3.28 -1.20
N LEU A 89 -2.85 -2.61 -1.81
CA LEU A 89 -3.14 -1.53 -2.76
C LEU A 89 -3.86 -2.05 -4.02
N THR A 90 -3.44 -3.21 -4.54
CA THR A 90 -4.08 -3.84 -5.71
C THR A 90 -5.55 -4.17 -5.43
N THR A 91 -5.83 -4.82 -4.31
CA THR A 91 -7.21 -5.14 -3.90
C THR A 91 -8.06 -3.90 -3.68
N GLN A 92 -7.50 -2.83 -3.11
CA GLN A 92 -8.19 -1.56 -2.93
C GLN A 92 -8.53 -0.90 -4.28
N VAL A 93 -7.59 -0.90 -5.24
CA VAL A 93 -7.81 -0.37 -6.59
C VAL A 93 -8.92 -1.14 -7.31
N GLU A 94 -8.92 -2.47 -7.21
CA GLU A 94 -9.98 -3.30 -7.79
C GLU A 94 -11.36 -3.04 -7.18
N ALA A 95 -11.42 -2.85 -5.85
CA ALA A 95 -12.66 -2.51 -5.17
C ALA A 95 -13.20 -1.15 -5.63
N LEU A 96 -12.34 -0.12 -5.67
CA LEU A 96 -12.69 1.21 -6.15
C LEU A 96 -13.13 1.21 -7.62
N HIS A 97 -12.52 0.37 -8.45
CA HIS A 97 -12.92 0.21 -9.85
C HIS A 97 -14.35 -0.35 -9.97
N LYS A 98 -14.69 -1.38 -9.18
CA LYS A 98 -16.04 -1.95 -9.13
C LYS A 98 -17.07 -0.92 -8.64
N ASP A 99 -16.74 -0.18 -7.59
CA ASP A 99 -17.63 0.85 -7.04
C ASP A 99 -17.88 1.97 -8.06
N LYS A 100 -16.83 2.42 -8.75
CA LYS A 100 -16.94 3.41 -9.83
C LYS A 100 -17.89 2.95 -10.94
N GLU A 101 -17.83 1.68 -11.33
CA GLU A 101 -18.70 1.15 -12.39
C GLU A 101 -20.15 1.02 -11.93
N ASN A 102 -20.38 0.56 -10.69
CA ASN A 102 -21.72 0.53 -10.10
C ASN A 102 -22.34 1.93 -10.02
N LEU A 103 -21.57 2.94 -9.63
CA LEU A 103 -22.03 4.33 -9.59
C LEU A 103 -22.39 4.86 -10.98
N ARG A 104 -21.63 4.51 -12.02
CA ARG A 104 -21.95 4.87 -13.40
C ARG A 104 -23.26 4.25 -13.87
N ILE A 105 -23.47 2.96 -13.61
CA ILE A 105 -24.71 2.26 -13.98
C ILE A 105 -25.91 2.90 -13.27
N ASN A 106 -25.78 3.16 -11.96
CA ASN A 106 -26.85 3.80 -11.18
C ASN A 106 -27.15 5.21 -11.65
N LEU A 107 -26.12 6.00 -12.01
CA LEU A 107 -26.29 7.34 -12.57
C LEU A 107 -27.07 7.28 -13.89
N ASN A 108 -26.64 6.44 -14.85
CA ASN A 108 -27.34 6.27 -16.13
C ASN A 108 -28.80 5.87 -15.92
N LYS A 109 -29.07 4.94 -14.98
CA LYS A 109 -30.44 4.52 -14.66
C LYS A 109 -31.28 5.68 -14.12
N ALA A 110 -30.73 6.47 -13.21
CA ALA A 110 -31.42 7.64 -12.66
C ALA A 110 -31.69 8.70 -13.75
N GLU A 111 -30.75 8.91 -14.66
CA GLU A 111 -30.93 9.82 -15.80
C GLU A 111 -32.05 9.37 -16.74
N GLU A 112 -32.18 8.07 -17.02
CA GLU A 112 -33.29 7.53 -17.83
C GLU A 112 -34.64 7.63 -17.11
N GLU A 113 -34.68 7.38 -15.80
CA GLU A 113 -35.90 7.54 -14.99
C GLU A 113 -36.39 9.00 -15.00
N VAL A 114 -35.47 9.97 -14.91
CA VAL A 114 -35.81 11.40 -15.02
C VAL A 114 -36.41 11.74 -16.39
N LYS A 115 -35.89 11.17 -17.50
CA LYS A 115 -36.45 11.37 -18.84
C LYS A 115 -37.87 10.81 -18.95
N LEU A 116 -38.11 9.61 -18.41
CA LEU A 116 -39.44 8.99 -18.41
C LEU A 116 -40.45 9.82 -17.61
N LEU A 117 -40.07 10.24 -16.40
CA LEU A 117 -40.90 11.10 -15.56
C LEU A 117 -41.19 12.44 -16.23
N PHE A 118 -40.24 13.00 -16.98
CA PHE A 118 -40.47 14.24 -17.72
C PHE A 118 -41.55 14.09 -18.79
N GLU A 119 -41.50 13.01 -19.59
CA GLU A 119 -42.53 12.74 -20.60
C GLU A 119 -43.89 12.43 -19.97
N GLU A 120 -43.93 11.68 -18.87
CA GLU A 120 -45.17 11.43 -18.12
C GLU A 120 -45.78 12.75 -17.61
N ASN A 121 -44.96 13.62 -16.99
CA ASN A 121 -45.42 14.92 -16.51
C ASN A 121 -45.94 15.81 -17.64
N LYS A 122 -45.32 15.75 -18.83
CA LYS A 122 -45.78 16.49 -20.01
C LYS A 122 -47.18 16.02 -20.45
N ILE A 123 -47.41 14.71 -20.50
CA ILE A 123 -48.73 14.14 -20.85
C ILE A 123 -49.78 14.55 -19.81
N LEU A 124 -49.44 14.47 -18.51
CA LEU A 124 -50.33 14.89 -17.43
C LEU A 124 -50.67 16.37 -17.51
N ASP A 125 -49.71 17.23 -17.86
CA ASP A 125 -49.94 18.67 -18.01
C ASP A 125 -50.87 18.99 -19.19
N GLU A 126 -50.69 18.30 -20.34
CA GLU A 126 -51.60 18.42 -21.48
C GLU A 126 -53.02 17.99 -21.13
N GLU A 127 -53.18 16.89 -20.39
CA GLU A 127 -54.50 16.40 -19.97
C GLU A 127 -55.16 17.31 -18.93
N ASN A 128 -54.39 17.80 -17.95
CA ASN A 128 -54.86 18.79 -16.98
C ASN A 128 -55.35 20.08 -17.67
N LYS A 129 -54.62 20.57 -18.68
CA LYS A 129 -55.05 21.72 -19.49
C LYS A 129 -56.37 21.46 -20.21
N LYS A 130 -56.56 20.27 -20.81
CA LYS A 130 -57.82 19.89 -21.45
C LYS A 130 -58.98 19.84 -20.46
N LEU A 131 -58.78 19.23 -19.30
CA LEU A 131 -59.80 19.13 -18.24
C LEU A 131 -60.21 20.51 -17.72
N LEU A 132 -59.26 21.41 -17.50
CA LEU A 132 -59.54 22.80 -17.10
C LEU A 132 -60.37 23.54 -18.16
N ALA A 133 -60.04 23.39 -19.44
CA ALA A 133 -60.80 24.01 -20.53
C ALA A 133 -62.25 23.47 -20.61
N LEU A 134 -62.46 22.18 -20.35
CA LEU A 134 -63.81 21.60 -20.28
C LEU A 134 -64.60 22.14 -19.08
N LEU A 135 -63.97 22.24 -17.92
CA LEU A 135 -64.59 22.80 -16.72
C LEU A 135 -64.98 24.27 -16.91
N GLU A 136 -64.14 25.06 -17.57
CA GLU A 136 -64.45 26.46 -17.89
C GLU A 136 -65.68 26.58 -18.81
N LYS A 137 -65.75 25.75 -19.87
CA LYS A 137 -66.93 25.69 -20.76
C LYS A 137 -68.20 25.29 -20.01
N GLU A 138 -68.13 24.31 -19.11
CA GLU A 138 -69.29 23.92 -18.28
C GLU A 138 -69.75 25.09 -17.38
N ARG A 139 -68.80 25.83 -16.79
CA ARG A 139 -69.11 27.00 -15.95
C ARG A 139 -69.77 28.12 -16.75
N GLN A 140 -69.32 28.38 -17.98
CA GLN A 140 -69.94 29.36 -18.87
C GLN A 140 -71.40 29.01 -19.20
N HIS A 141 -71.69 27.74 -19.52
CA HIS A 141 -73.06 27.27 -19.75
C HIS A 141 -73.97 27.35 -18.51
N ARG A 142 -73.41 27.14 -17.31
CA ARG A 142 -74.18 27.29 -16.05
C ARG A 142 -74.52 28.75 -15.74
N SER A 143 -73.64 29.70 -16.03
CA SER A 143 -73.96 31.13 -15.84
C SER A 143 -75.03 31.61 -16.81
N GLU A 144 -75.02 31.18 -18.07
CA GLU A 144 -76.07 31.54 -19.04
C GLU A 144 -77.45 31.01 -18.60
N ARG A 145 -77.52 29.77 -18.09
CA ARG A 145 -78.79 29.23 -17.56
C ARG A 145 -79.31 29.98 -16.33
N LYS A 146 -78.43 30.58 -15.52
CA LYS A 146 -78.85 31.36 -14.34
C LYS A 146 -79.43 32.73 -14.71
N HIS A 147 -79.01 33.35 -15.81
CA HIS A 147 -79.57 34.64 -16.20
C HIS A 147 -80.97 34.53 -16.84
N SER A 148 -81.36 33.38 -17.39
CA SER A 148 -82.67 33.22 -18.04
C SER A 148 -83.80 32.73 -17.11
N SER A 149 -83.57 32.57 -15.81
CA SER A 149 -84.61 32.11 -14.87
C SER A 149 -84.58 32.86 -13.54
N SER A 150 -84.64 34.19 -13.64
CA SER A 150 -85.11 35.03 -12.52
C SER A 150 -86.65 34.92 -12.41
N ALA A 151 -87.14 33.79 -11.93
CA ALA A 151 -88.48 33.65 -11.38
C ALA A 151 -88.37 32.78 -10.13
N SER A 152 -87.97 33.43 -9.04
CA SER A 152 -87.91 32.86 -7.71
C SER A 152 -89.32 32.48 -7.26
N THR A 153 -89.64 31.19 -7.29
CA THR A 153 -90.76 30.65 -6.53
C THR A 153 -90.38 30.59 -5.05
N THR A 154 -91.32 30.99 -4.24
CA THR A 154 -91.22 31.22 -2.81
C THR A 154 -90.99 29.93 -2.02
N LYS A 155 -90.00 29.99 -1.12
CA LYS A 155 -90.01 29.40 0.23
C LYS A 155 -90.36 27.91 0.34
N HIS A 156 -89.39 27.04 0.08
CA HIS A 156 -89.29 25.78 0.82
C HIS A 156 -87.95 25.67 1.53
N LYS A 157 -88.03 25.97 2.83
CA LYS A 157 -87.03 25.72 3.87
C LYS A 157 -86.78 24.21 3.92
N ARG A 158 -85.74 23.69 3.25
CA ARG A 158 -85.23 22.34 3.53
C ARG A 158 -83.82 22.44 4.09
N LYS A 159 -83.70 21.78 5.23
CA LYS A 159 -82.62 21.75 6.20
C LYS A 159 -81.34 21.23 5.54
N SER A 160 -80.29 22.05 5.57
CA SER A 160 -78.94 21.70 5.12
C SER A 160 -78.40 20.57 5.99
N SER A 161 -78.34 19.35 5.45
CA SER A 161 -77.49 18.30 6.03
C SER A 161 -76.11 18.42 5.41
N SER A 162 -75.12 18.52 6.30
CA SER A 162 -73.71 18.76 6.01
C SER A 162 -73.14 17.82 4.95
N LEU A 163 -72.27 18.41 4.13
CA LEU A 163 -71.10 17.81 3.48
C LEU A 163 -70.73 16.47 4.12
N LYS A 164 -71.14 15.37 3.50
CA LYS A 164 -70.41 14.12 3.64
C LYS A 164 -69.59 14.01 2.38
N ASP A 165 -68.31 14.28 2.54
CA ASP A 165 -67.26 13.98 1.59
C ASP A 165 -67.47 12.56 1.06
N THR A 166 -68.03 12.45 -0.15
CA THR A 166 -67.95 11.20 -0.88
C THR A 166 -66.55 11.15 -1.46
N SER A 167 -65.65 10.61 -0.65
CA SER A 167 -64.29 10.24 -1.03
C SER A 167 -64.31 9.47 -2.37
N PRO A 168 -63.41 9.81 -3.32
CA PRO A 168 -63.32 9.12 -4.60
C PRO A 168 -63.01 7.64 -4.37
N VAL A 169 -63.65 6.80 -5.19
CA VAL A 169 -63.46 5.35 -5.31
C VAL A 169 -61.96 5.01 -5.33
N GLY A 170 -61.42 4.76 -4.14
CA GLY A 170 -60.11 4.16 -3.94
C GLY A 170 -60.24 2.70 -4.32
N ARG A 171 -59.51 2.30 -5.38
CA ARG A 171 -59.31 0.90 -5.76
C ARG A 171 -59.05 0.08 -4.51
N THR A 172 -59.96 -0.84 -4.23
CA THR A 172 -59.78 -1.92 -3.26
C THR A 172 -58.57 -2.73 -3.70
N ILE A 173 -57.44 -2.54 -3.03
CA ILE A 173 -56.28 -3.43 -3.14
C ILE A 173 -56.70 -4.72 -2.44
N ASP A 174 -56.97 -5.75 -3.24
CA ASP A 174 -57.34 -7.07 -2.77
C ASP A 174 -56.10 -7.76 -2.16
N PHE A 175 -56.13 -7.97 -0.85
CA PHE A 175 -55.04 -8.60 -0.11
C PHE A 175 -55.05 -10.14 -0.21
N ASN A 176 -55.97 -10.74 -0.97
CA ASN A 176 -56.07 -12.20 -1.11
C ASN A 176 -55.24 -12.81 -2.26
N GLY A 177 -54.33 -12.03 -2.87
CA GLY A 177 -53.30 -12.60 -3.74
C GLY A 177 -52.37 -13.50 -2.94
N ALA A 178 -52.37 -14.79 -3.25
CA ALA A 178 -51.63 -15.87 -2.58
C ALA A 178 -50.09 -15.74 -2.57
N ASP A 179 -49.55 -14.59 -2.95
CA ASP A 179 -48.12 -14.26 -2.89
C ASP A 179 -47.84 -13.22 -1.80
N SER A 180 -48.56 -13.27 -0.68
CA SER A 180 -48.12 -12.65 0.58
C SER A 180 -46.85 -13.36 1.07
N SER A 181 -45.76 -13.09 0.36
CA SER A 181 -44.40 -13.36 0.75
C SER A 181 -44.21 -12.82 2.17
N SER A 182 -43.76 -13.73 3.03
CA SER A 182 -43.47 -13.55 4.43
C SER A 182 -42.49 -12.40 4.62
N ARG A 183 -43.01 -11.17 4.76
CA ARG A 183 -42.20 -10.04 5.20
C ARG A 183 -41.75 -10.33 6.62
N HIS A 184 -40.51 -10.81 6.77
CA HIS A 184 -39.87 -10.92 8.07
C HIS A 184 -39.68 -9.52 8.65
N PRO A 185 -40.00 -9.32 9.95
CA PRO A 185 -39.69 -8.06 10.62
C PRO A 185 -38.18 -7.82 10.59
N LEU A 186 -37.80 -6.57 10.35
CA LEU A 186 -36.39 -6.16 10.33
C LEU A 186 -35.76 -6.42 11.71
N SER A 187 -34.59 -7.04 11.71
CA SER A 187 -33.79 -7.27 12.90
C SER A 187 -33.40 -5.93 13.55
N PRO A 188 -33.38 -5.82 14.89
CA PRO A 188 -32.91 -4.61 15.57
C PRO A 188 -31.49 -4.23 15.13
N LEU A 189 -31.27 -2.94 14.85
CA LEU A 189 -29.96 -2.43 14.46
C LEU A 189 -28.93 -2.57 15.59
N PRO A 190 -27.69 -2.99 15.30
CA PRO A 190 -26.61 -3.03 16.28
C PRO A 190 -26.29 -1.64 16.84
N PRO A 191 -25.97 -1.49 18.14
CA PRO A 191 -25.74 -0.19 18.78
C PRO A 191 -24.53 0.62 18.24
N ASN A 192 -23.70 0.01 17.38
CA ASN A 192 -22.56 0.66 16.74
C ASN A 192 -22.74 0.91 15.23
N SER A 193 -23.96 0.77 14.69
CA SER A 193 -24.27 1.18 13.32
C SER A 193 -24.29 2.73 13.21
N PRO A 194 -23.77 3.32 12.11
CA PRO A 194 -23.82 4.76 11.87
C PRO A 194 -25.23 5.35 12.00
N ASP A 195 -26.25 4.64 11.54
CA ASP A 195 -27.65 5.10 11.59
C ASP A 195 -28.20 5.17 13.02
N TYR A 196 -27.74 4.32 13.94
CA TYR A 196 -28.19 4.36 15.33
C TYR A 196 -27.72 5.65 16.04
N ARG A 197 -26.53 6.16 15.68
CA ARG A 197 -26.01 7.42 16.26
C ARG A 197 -26.81 8.65 15.84
N ALA A 198 -27.47 8.63 14.69
CA ALA A 198 -28.27 9.76 14.21
C ALA A 198 -29.55 9.99 15.05
N HIS A 199 -30.02 8.99 15.80
CA HIS A 199 -31.29 9.04 16.53
C HIS A 199 -31.18 9.31 18.04
N LYS A 200 -29.99 9.55 18.58
CA LYS A 200 -29.85 10.11 19.94
C LYS A 200 -29.79 11.64 19.86
N LYS A 201 -30.96 12.26 19.96
CA LYS A 201 -31.10 13.66 20.41
C LYS A 201 -31.30 13.67 21.92
#